data_AF-A0AAN6JYJ6-F1
#
_entry.id   AF-A0AAN6JYJ6-F1
#
_cell.length_a   1.000
_cell.length_b   1.000
_cell.length_c   1.000
_cell.angle_alpha   90.00
_cell.angle_beta   90.00
_cell.angle_gamma   90.00
#
_symmetry.space_group_name_H-M   'P 1'
#
loop_
_entity.id
_entity.type
_entity.pdbx_description
1 polymer ?
#
loop_
_entity_poly.entity_id
_entity_poly.type
_entity_poly.pdbx_seq_one_letter_code
_entity_poly.pdbx_strand_id
1 'polypeptide(L)'
;MANRPTEALPLDGKYCIGPHCARQHWGCGVGTSGALNVPGGCQGPCLTNVAKSILLGDDFREKSVDDHLRLLDIHRSTLGTITDTEAVQASSKPTLFHPDFHTRNIFVASDDPTQITGIIDWQSTAIEPAFVHVAETPDFAEELPFDKTLDANRGADMDGAQADAQRCAQTWAVLAYICPKLGKAAALDPLLCRYLATAISGWLDDPVSLRSLLTDLDRRWEDLGLPGNSLYQTSKVGAKTSSLELDELQSTQRLRMYLARLICCETDGWVEAGRWEEVLPMYRGECERFIEACVASREEGESQSEAIKKGQRLWPFDLR
;
A
#
# COMPACT_ATOMS: atom_id res chain seq x y z
N MET A 1 -12.86 -31.99 -15.17
CA MET A 1 -13.42 -31.08 -14.15
C MET A 1 -12.29 -30.77 -13.18
N ALA A 2 -12.00 -29.49 -12.93
CA ALA A 2 -11.02 -29.12 -11.91
C ALA A 2 -11.52 -29.62 -10.54
N ASN A 3 -10.65 -30.25 -9.76
CA ASN A 3 -11.01 -30.70 -8.41
C ASN A 3 -11.28 -29.46 -7.53
N ARG A 4 -12.31 -29.54 -6.69
CA ARG A 4 -12.64 -28.50 -5.71
C ARG A 4 -11.47 -28.31 -4.74
N PRO A 5 -11.08 -27.06 -4.40
CA PRO A 5 -10.06 -26.81 -3.37
C PRO A 5 -10.47 -27.39 -2.01
N THR A 6 -9.51 -27.89 -1.25
CA THR A 6 -9.71 -28.36 0.13
C THR A 6 -10.32 -27.22 0.97
N GLU A 7 -11.33 -27.55 1.79
CA GLU A 7 -12.08 -26.58 2.65
C GLU A 7 -12.95 -25.53 1.94
N ALA A 8 -13.16 -25.64 0.62
CA ALA A 8 -14.08 -24.73 -0.08
C ALA A 8 -15.56 -25.04 0.21
N LEU A 9 -16.34 -23.99 0.52
CA LEU A 9 -17.79 -24.05 0.73
C LEU A 9 -18.52 -24.05 -0.62
N PRO A 10 -19.32 -25.08 -0.95
CA PRO A 10 -20.09 -25.11 -2.20
C PRO A 10 -21.17 -24.04 -2.22
N LEU A 11 -21.22 -23.25 -3.31
CA LEU A 11 -22.38 -22.41 -3.61
C LEU A 11 -23.37 -23.20 -4.47
N ASP A 12 -22.88 -23.90 -5.49
CA ASP A 12 -23.67 -24.79 -6.33
C ASP A 12 -22.79 -25.88 -7.00
N GLY A 13 -23.31 -26.53 -8.05
CA GLY A 13 -22.60 -27.55 -8.81
C GLY A 13 -21.45 -27.03 -9.70
N LYS A 14 -21.25 -25.71 -9.77
CA LYS A 14 -20.26 -25.03 -10.61
C LYS A 14 -19.33 -24.10 -9.81
N TYR A 15 -19.79 -23.53 -8.71
CA TYR A 15 -19.09 -22.51 -7.91
C TYR A 15 -18.91 -22.94 -6.46
N CYS A 16 -17.79 -22.53 -5.87
CA CYS A 16 -17.51 -22.68 -4.44
C CYS A 16 -16.72 -21.46 -3.93
N ILE A 17 -16.89 -21.14 -2.66
CA ILE A 17 -16.08 -20.15 -1.93
C ILE A 17 -14.87 -20.89 -1.36
N GLY A 18 -13.65 -20.49 -1.76
CA GLY A 18 -12.42 -21.07 -1.20
C GLY A 18 -12.24 -20.74 0.29
N PRO A 19 -11.36 -21.45 1.01
CA PRO A 19 -11.11 -21.19 2.43
C PRO A 19 -10.50 -19.82 2.72
N HIS A 20 -9.97 -19.13 1.71
CA HIS A 20 -9.32 -17.83 1.81
C HIS A 20 -9.87 -16.85 0.76
N CYS A 21 -10.36 -15.70 1.21
CA CYS A 21 -10.90 -14.61 0.38
C CYS A 21 -10.26 -13.25 0.72
N ALA A 22 -9.01 -13.24 1.19
CA ALA A 22 -8.38 -11.97 1.55
C ALA A 22 -8.14 -11.09 0.31
N ARG A 23 -8.31 -9.78 0.52
CA ARG A 23 -8.29 -8.72 -0.48
C ARG A 23 -6.95 -8.52 -1.19
N GLN A 24 -5.85 -8.91 -0.55
CA GLN A 24 -4.50 -8.78 -1.10
C GLN A 24 -3.76 -10.13 -1.06
N HIS A 25 -3.08 -10.44 -2.15
CA HIS A 25 -2.18 -11.59 -2.26
C HIS A 25 -1.01 -11.41 -1.28
N TRP A 26 -1.17 -11.93 -0.07
CA TRP A 26 -0.08 -12.04 0.91
C TRP A 26 0.92 -13.11 0.48
N GLY A 27 1.76 -12.86 -0.52
CA GLY A 27 2.90 -13.74 -0.89
C GLY A 27 2.58 -15.23 -1.15
N CYS A 28 1.30 -15.62 -1.11
CA CYS A 28 0.82 -16.99 -1.25
C CYS A 28 0.66 -17.22 -2.74
N GLY A 29 1.80 -17.45 -3.41
CA GLY A 29 1.75 -18.12 -4.69
C GLY A 29 1.00 -19.44 -4.53
N VAL A 30 0.32 -19.86 -5.60
CA VAL A 30 -0.43 -21.14 -5.70
C VAL A 30 0.41 -22.39 -5.35
N GLY A 31 1.72 -22.23 -5.10
CA GLY A 31 2.67 -23.29 -4.79
C GLY A 31 3.13 -23.44 -3.32
N THR A 32 2.79 -22.53 -2.39
CA THR A 32 3.18 -22.71 -0.98
C THR A 32 2.13 -23.55 -0.25
N SER A 33 2.28 -24.87 -0.31
CA SER A 33 1.55 -25.88 0.48
C SER A 33 1.90 -25.84 1.98
N GLY A 34 2.08 -24.64 2.56
CA GLY A 34 2.12 -24.44 3.98
C GLY A 34 0.67 -24.30 4.46
N ALA A 35 0.18 -25.28 5.21
CA ALA A 35 -1.12 -25.21 5.87
C ALA A 35 -1.13 -24.03 6.87
N LEU A 36 -1.35 -22.82 6.36
CA LEU A 36 -1.79 -21.69 7.17
C LEU A 36 -3.22 -22.03 7.59
N ASN A 37 -3.35 -22.62 8.78
CA ASN A 37 -4.61 -22.72 9.50
C ASN A 37 -5.05 -21.30 9.87
N VAL A 38 -5.49 -20.52 8.87
CA VAL A 38 -6.22 -19.29 9.10
C VAL A 38 -7.58 -19.73 9.63
N PRO A 39 -7.94 -19.43 10.89
CA PRO A 39 -9.25 -19.79 11.41
C PRO A 39 -10.31 -19.18 10.50
N GLY A 40 -11.17 -20.03 9.94
CA GLY A 40 -12.18 -19.61 8.97
C GLY A 40 -12.95 -18.38 9.46
N GLY A 41 -12.97 -17.33 8.64
CA GLY A 41 -13.75 -16.12 8.88
C GLY A 41 -13.07 -15.02 9.71
N CYS A 42 -11.81 -15.15 10.10
CA CYS A 42 -11.08 -14.06 10.77
C CYS A 42 -10.12 -13.36 9.78
N GLN A 43 -10.43 -12.13 9.36
CA GLN A 43 -9.53 -11.28 8.54
C GLN A 43 -8.76 -10.22 9.36
N GLY A 44 -9.05 -10.09 10.66
CA GLY A 44 -8.22 -9.36 11.63
C GLY A 44 -7.30 -10.29 12.45
N PRO A 45 -6.45 -9.78 13.35
CA PRO A 45 -5.24 -10.36 14.02
C PRO A 45 -4.44 -11.54 13.43
N CYS A 46 -4.92 -12.17 12.37
CA CYS A 46 -4.37 -13.33 11.69
C CYS A 46 -3.24 -12.92 10.76
N LEU A 47 -3.29 -11.71 10.19
CA LEU A 47 -2.31 -11.21 9.24
C LEU A 47 -0.92 -11.06 9.87
N THR A 48 -0.83 -10.63 11.14
CA THR A 48 0.44 -10.66 11.87
C THR A 48 0.97 -12.09 12.06
N ASN A 49 0.10 -13.08 12.25
CA ASN A 49 0.51 -14.48 12.37
C ASN A 49 0.89 -15.08 11.02
N VAL A 50 0.25 -14.65 9.93
CA VAL A 50 0.60 -15.02 8.55
C VAL A 50 2.00 -14.49 8.22
N ALA A 51 2.26 -13.19 8.43
CA ALA A 51 3.57 -12.58 8.24
C ALA A 51 4.68 -13.30 9.03
N LYS A 52 4.42 -13.60 10.31
CA LYS A 52 5.34 -14.41 11.13
C LYS A 52 5.57 -15.81 10.56
N SER A 53 4.52 -16.47 10.09
CA SER A 53 4.63 -17.83 9.56
C SER A 53 5.44 -17.88 8.27
N ILE A 54 5.30 -16.87 7.40
CA ILE A 54 6.12 -16.70 6.19
C ILE A 54 7.59 -16.56 6.58
N LEU A 55 7.91 -15.65 7.50
CA LEU A 55 9.28 -15.42 7.98
C LEU A 55 9.91 -16.65 8.64
N LEU A 56 9.11 -17.47 9.32
CA LEU A 56 9.57 -18.70 9.97
C LEU A 56 9.71 -19.89 9.01
N GLY A 57 9.09 -19.82 7.83
CA GLY A 57 9.16 -20.85 6.79
C GLY A 57 10.34 -20.69 5.82
N ASP A 58 11.06 -19.57 5.87
CA ASP A 58 12.26 -19.34 5.08
C ASP A 58 13.48 -19.91 5.82
N ASP A 59 14.20 -20.85 5.19
CA ASP A 59 15.26 -21.66 5.82
C ASP A 59 16.54 -20.84 6.15
N PHE A 60 16.60 -19.57 5.76
CA PHE A 60 17.74 -18.68 5.99
C PHE A 60 17.43 -17.65 7.09
N ARG A 61 17.66 -18.02 8.36
CA ARG A 61 17.58 -17.09 9.50
C ARG A 61 18.76 -16.10 9.51
N GLU A 62 18.60 -14.99 8.82
CA GLU A 62 19.47 -13.82 8.96
C GLU A 62 19.06 -12.95 10.16
N LYS A 63 19.97 -12.12 10.68
CA LYS A 63 19.67 -11.14 11.76
C LYS A 63 18.51 -10.19 11.42
N SER A 64 18.25 -9.95 10.14
CA SER A 64 17.13 -9.17 9.64
C SER A 64 15.78 -9.80 10.03
N VAL A 65 15.68 -11.12 10.01
CA VAL A 65 14.46 -11.88 10.34
C VAL A 65 14.12 -11.76 11.83
N ASP A 66 15.12 -11.86 12.71
CA ASP A 66 14.90 -11.74 14.17
C ASP A 66 14.40 -10.35 14.56
N ASP A 67 14.92 -9.29 13.94
CA ASP A 67 14.44 -7.92 14.19
C ASP A 67 13.02 -7.74 13.67
N HIS A 68 12.70 -8.26 12.48
CA HIS A 68 11.35 -8.21 11.92
C HIS A 68 10.33 -8.94 12.80
N LEU A 69 10.65 -10.16 13.27
CA LEU A 69 9.81 -10.90 14.19
C LEU A 69 9.55 -10.12 15.49
N ARG A 70 10.59 -9.46 16.03
CA ARG A 70 10.45 -8.58 17.19
C ARG A 70 9.53 -7.39 16.91
N LEU A 71 9.64 -6.75 15.74
CA LEU A 71 8.75 -5.66 15.36
C LEU A 71 7.28 -6.13 15.25
N LEU A 72 7.05 -7.34 14.72
CA LEU A 72 5.72 -7.94 14.64
C LEU A 72 5.14 -8.28 16.04
N ASP A 73 5.98 -8.73 16.98
CA ASP A 73 5.58 -8.92 18.38
C ASP A 73 5.17 -7.62 19.07
N ILE A 74 5.96 -6.57 18.86
CA ILE A 74 5.67 -5.23 19.38
C ILE A 74 4.37 -4.71 18.77
N HIS A 75 4.22 -4.83 17.44
CA HIS A 75 3.00 -4.41 16.74
C HIS A 75 1.75 -5.11 17.30
N ARG A 76 1.79 -6.44 17.46
CA ARG A 76 0.67 -7.20 18.02
C ARG A 76 0.31 -6.73 19.44
N SER A 77 1.33 -6.48 20.26
CA SER A 77 1.13 -6.03 21.65
C SER A 77 0.56 -4.62 21.68
N THR A 78 1.07 -3.72 20.84
CA THR A 78 0.57 -2.35 20.68
C THR A 78 -0.87 -2.33 20.21
N LEU A 79 -1.24 -3.14 19.21
CA LEU A 79 -2.64 -3.30 18.78
C LEU A 79 -3.52 -3.71 19.95
N GLY A 80 -3.11 -4.69 20.75
CA GLY A 80 -3.85 -5.12 21.95
C GLY A 80 -4.09 -3.98 22.95
N THR A 81 -3.12 -3.07 23.10
CA THR A 81 -3.21 -1.90 23.99
C THR A 81 -4.17 -0.82 23.46
N ILE A 82 -4.15 -0.55 22.14
CA ILE A 82 -4.89 0.59 21.57
C ILE A 82 -6.30 0.24 21.08
N THR A 83 -6.59 -1.05 20.82
CA THR A 83 -7.87 -1.48 20.24
C THR A 83 -9.06 -1.14 21.14
N ASP A 84 -8.89 -1.16 22.45
CA ASP A 84 -9.96 -0.88 23.41
C ASP A 84 -10.21 0.62 23.66
N THR A 85 -9.45 1.51 23.02
CA THR A 85 -9.66 2.95 23.14
C THR A 85 -10.97 3.38 22.47
N GLU A 86 -11.63 4.40 23.03
CA GLU A 86 -12.91 4.90 22.51
C GLU A 86 -12.81 5.35 21.04
N ALA A 87 -11.71 6.02 20.68
CA ALA A 87 -11.46 6.49 19.32
C ALA A 87 -11.39 5.33 18.32
N VAL A 88 -10.67 4.26 18.68
CA VAL A 88 -10.51 3.07 17.81
C VAL A 88 -11.82 2.29 17.74
N GLN A 89 -12.52 2.09 18.84
CA GLN A 89 -13.83 1.42 18.83
C GLN A 89 -14.86 2.18 17.98
N ALA A 90 -14.89 3.51 18.10
CA ALA A 90 -15.80 4.34 17.32
C ALA A 90 -15.51 4.31 15.81
N SER A 91 -14.24 4.17 15.41
CA SER A 91 -13.79 4.06 14.01
C SER A 91 -13.81 2.63 13.45
N SER A 92 -14.08 1.62 14.28
CA SER A 92 -14.03 0.19 13.90
C SER A 92 -15.38 -0.40 13.51
N LYS A 93 -16.37 0.43 13.15
CA LYS A 93 -17.71 -0.04 12.80
C LYS A 93 -17.65 -1.06 11.65
N PRO A 94 -18.30 -2.24 11.78
CA PRO A 94 -18.35 -3.23 10.70
C PRO A 94 -18.96 -2.65 9.42
N THR A 95 -18.16 -2.60 8.37
CA THR A 95 -18.48 -1.89 7.13
C THR A 95 -18.16 -2.76 5.92
N LEU A 96 -19.19 -3.08 5.15
CA LEU A 96 -19.05 -3.61 3.80
C LEU A 96 -18.79 -2.43 2.88
N PHE A 97 -17.63 -2.40 2.24
CA PHE A 97 -17.23 -1.36 1.30
C PHE A 97 -16.49 -1.97 0.12
N HIS A 98 -16.54 -1.33 -1.04
CA HIS A 98 -15.90 -1.84 -2.24
C HIS A 98 -14.37 -1.88 -2.04
N PRO A 99 -13.71 -3.04 -2.23
CA PRO A 99 -12.31 -3.25 -1.91
C PRO A 99 -11.34 -2.60 -2.90
N ASP A 100 -11.81 -2.10 -4.02
CA ASP A 100 -10.95 -1.43 -5.00
C ASP A 100 -11.73 -0.33 -5.70
N PHE A 101 -12.19 0.63 -4.90
CA PHE A 101 -13.15 1.64 -5.35
C PHE A 101 -12.45 2.74 -6.15
N HIS A 102 -12.00 2.40 -7.36
CA HIS A 102 -11.30 3.30 -8.26
C HIS A 102 -12.02 3.47 -9.60
N THR A 103 -11.68 4.50 -10.38
CA THR A 103 -12.36 4.86 -11.64
C THR A 103 -12.51 3.70 -12.63
N ARG A 104 -11.49 2.83 -12.76
CA ARG A 104 -11.52 1.69 -13.70
C ARG A 104 -12.58 0.63 -13.35
N ASN A 105 -13.14 0.67 -12.14
CA ASN A 105 -14.18 -0.23 -11.65
C ASN A 105 -15.59 0.39 -11.69
N ILE A 106 -15.71 1.64 -12.16
CA ILE A 106 -16.98 2.39 -12.24
C ILE A 106 -17.35 2.58 -13.71
N PHE A 107 -18.45 1.95 -14.13
CA PHE A 107 -19.02 2.14 -15.45
C PHE A 107 -20.06 3.25 -15.42
N VAL A 108 -20.04 4.10 -16.44
CA VAL A 108 -21.00 5.19 -16.64
C VAL A 108 -21.72 5.05 -17.98
N ALA A 109 -22.85 5.72 -18.14
CA ALA A 109 -23.58 5.71 -19.41
C ALA A 109 -22.79 6.47 -20.49
N SER A 110 -22.83 6.01 -21.73
CA SER A 110 -22.08 6.62 -22.83
C SER A 110 -22.68 7.95 -23.31
N ASP A 111 -23.99 8.12 -23.11
CA ASP A 111 -24.76 9.32 -23.42
C ASP A 111 -24.80 10.31 -22.25
N ASP A 112 -24.74 9.82 -21.01
CA ASP A 112 -24.66 10.64 -19.79
C ASP A 112 -23.66 10.06 -18.76
N PRO A 113 -22.40 10.54 -18.76
CA PRO A 113 -21.36 10.09 -17.83
C PRO A 113 -21.64 10.38 -16.34
N THR A 114 -22.69 11.13 -16.00
CA THR A 114 -23.11 11.34 -14.62
C THR A 114 -23.89 10.15 -14.05
N GLN A 115 -24.37 9.25 -14.93
CA GLN A 115 -25.12 8.06 -14.55
C GLN A 115 -24.18 6.87 -14.41
N ILE A 116 -23.99 6.39 -13.18
CA ILE A 116 -23.28 5.14 -12.91
C ILE A 116 -24.17 3.97 -13.37
N THR A 117 -23.68 3.18 -14.32
CA THR A 117 -24.37 2.01 -14.88
C THR A 117 -23.94 0.71 -14.22
N GLY A 118 -22.77 0.67 -13.60
CA GLY A 118 -22.29 -0.50 -12.87
C GLY A 118 -21.03 -0.24 -12.05
N ILE A 119 -20.88 -1.02 -10.99
CA ILE A 119 -19.63 -1.12 -10.22
C ILE A 119 -19.25 -2.60 -10.24
N ILE A 120 -18.04 -2.90 -10.71
CA ILE A 120 -17.52 -4.27 -10.82
C ILE A 120 -16.42 -4.52 -9.80
N ASP A 121 -15.83 -5.73 -9.82
CA ASP A 121 -14.67 -6.11 -9.01
C ASP A 121 -14.95 -6.36 -7.51
N TRP A 122 -16.17 -6.81 -7.20
CA TRP A 122 -16.61 -7.10 -5.84
C TRP A 122 -16.03 -8.39 -5.22
N GLN A 123 -15.26 -9.21 -5.95
CA GLN A 123 -14.85 -10.55 -5.49
C GLN A 123 -13.98 -10.56 -4.22
N SER A 124 -13.36 -9.42 -3.87
CA SER A 124 -12.52 -9.24 -2.68
C SER A 124 -13.24 -8.52 -1.53
N THR A 125 -14.55 -8.33 -1.64
CA THR A 125 -15.32 -7.54 -0.67
C THR A 125 -15.46 -8.31 0.64
N ALA A 126 -15.12 -7.65 1.75
CA ALA A 126 -15.30 -8.16 3.10
C ALA A 126 -15.96 -7.12 4.01
N ILE A 127 -16.53 -7.59 5.13
CA ILE A 127 -16.96 -6.71 6.21
C ILE A 127 -15.73 -6.44 7.08
N GLU A 128 -15.18 -5.24 6.95
CA GLU A 128 -13.97 -4.80 7.65
C GLU A 128 -14.29 -3.64 8.61
N PRO A 129 -13.41 -3.34 9.58
CA PRO A 129 -13.51 -2.11 10.36
C PRO A 129 -13.49 -0.87 9.45
N ALA A 130 -14.32 0.14 9.75
CA ALA A 130 -14.46 1.32 8.88
C ALA A 130 -13.13 2.07 8.61
N PHE A 131 -12.18 2.06 9.56
CA PHE A 131 -10.85 2.65 9.38
C PHE A 131 -10.07 2.07 8.19
N VAL A 132 -10.34 0.82 7.80
CA VAL A 132 -9.69 0.18 6.64
C VAL A 132 -10.04 0.92 5.34
N HIS A 133 -11.28 1.38 5.22
CA HIS A 133 -11.81 1.95 3.98
C HIS A 133 -11.50 3.43 3.81
N VAL A 134 -10.99 4.09 4.85
CA VAL A 134 -10.57 5.50 4.82
C VAL A 134 -9.05 5.65 4.93
N ALA A 135 -8.31 4.54 5.08
CA ALA A 135 -6.86 4.53 5.11
C ALA A 135 -6.26 4.87 3.73
N GLU A 136 -6.99 4.55 2.66
CA GLU A 136 -6.64 4.85 1.28
C GLU A 136 -7.70 5.77 0.66
N THR A 137 -7.25 6.70 -0.17
CA THR A 137 -8.15 7.61 -0.90
C THR A 137 -8.40 7.02 -2.29
N PRO A 138 -9.66 6.92 -2.76
CA PRO A 138 -9.95 6.56 -4.14
C PRO A 138 -9.24 7.46 -5.15
N ASP A 139 -8.79 6.92 -6.28
CA ASP A 139 -8.09 7.66 -7.34
C ASP A 139 -8.87 8.88 -7.86
N PHE A 140 -10.20 8.78 -8.00
CA PHE A 140 -11.05 9.90 -8.40
C PHE A 140 -11.16 11.01 -7.34
N ALA A 141 -10.74 10.72 -6.11
CA ALA A 141 -10.73 11.65 -4.98
C ALA A 141 -9.31 12.11 -4.61
N GLU A 142 -8.29 11.71 -5.38
CA GLU A 142 -6.93 12.21 -5.23
C GLU A 142 -6.77 13.56 -5.92
N GLU A 143 -5.97 14.44 -5.31
CA GLU A 143 -5.53 15.65 -6.00
C GLU A 143 -4.51 15.28 -7.08
N LEU A 144 -4.64 15.88 -8.27
CA LEU A 144 -3.68 15.64 -9.34
C LEU A 144 -2.31 16.21 -8.96
N PRO A 145 -1.24 15.39 -8.89
CA PRO A 145 0.09 15.88 -8.57
C PRO A 145 0.59 16.75 -9.72
N PHE A 146 0.66 18.07 -9.50
CA PHE A 146 1.22 19.00 -10.48
C PHE A 146 2.75 18.92 -10.46
N ASP A 147 3.35 18.48 -11.56
CA ASP A 147 4.80 18.54 -11.75
C ASP A 147 5.12 19.61 -12.80
N LYS A 148 5.78 20.69 -12.36
CA LYS A 148 6.15 21.83 -13.22
C LYS A 148 6.95 21.43 -14.46
N THR A 149 7.68 20.33 -14.38
CA THR A 149 8.58 19.84 -15.42
C THR A 149 7.84 18.92 -16.39
N LEU A 150 7.06 17.97 -15.86
CA LEU A 150 6.31 17.00 -16.67
C LEU A 150 5.05 17.60 -17.30
N ASP A 151 4.46 18.61 -16.65
CA ASP A 151 3.21 19.26 -17.09
C ASP A 151 3.42 20.62 -17.76
N ALA A 152 4.68 21.04 -17.99
CA ALA A 152 5.03 22.35 -18.54
C ALA A 152 4.28 22.69 -19.86
N ASN A 153 3.94 21.66 -20.64
CA ASN A 153 3.32 21.80 -21.96
C ASN A 153 1.79 21.63 -21.94
N ARG A 154 1.17 21.34 -20.79
CA ARG A 154 -0.24 20.93 -20.73
C ARG A 154 -1.26 22.07 -20.57
N GLY A 155 -0.79 23.31 -20.35
CA GLY A 155 -1.59 24.54 -20.54
C GLY A 155 -2.91 24.63 -19.75
N ALA A 156 -3.90 25.35 -20.29
CA ALA A 156 -5.18 25.69 -19.63
C ALA A 156 -6.11 24.49 -19.37
N ASP A 157 -5.96 23.39 -20.11
CA ASP A 157 -6.74 22.16 -19.89
C ASP A 157 -6.36 21.49 -18.55
N MET A 158 -5.14 21.70 -18.05
CA MET A 158 -4.73 21.24 -16.72
C MET A 158 -5.36 22.04 -15.60
N ASP A 159 -5.55 23.35 -15.77
CA ASP A 159 -6.18 24.19 -14.75
C ASP A 159 -7.63 23.75 -14.50
N GLY A 160 -8.34 23.38 -15.58
CA GLY A 160 -9.68 22.79 -15.52
C GLY A 160 -9.68 21.44 -14.80
N ALA A 161 -8.81 20.51 -15.24
CA ALA A 161 -8.71 19.18 -14.65
C ALA A 161 -8.28 19.22 -13.17
N GLN A 162 -7.39 20.12 -12.79
CA GLN A 162 -6.97 20.31 -11.40
C GLN A 162 -8.12 20.83 -10.54
N ALA A 163 -8.89 21.79 -11.05
CA ALA A 163 -10.07 22.28 -10.35
C ALA A 163 -11.14 21.19 -10.18
N ASP A 164 -11.32 20.32 -11.19
CA ASP A 164 -12.21 19.16 -11.10
C ASP A 164 -11.72 18.14 -10.07
N ALA A 165 -10.44 17.75 -10.10
CA ALA A 165 -9.86 16.84 -9.13
C ALA A 165 -10.00 17.37 -7.69
N GLN A 166 -9.74 18.68 -7.49
CA GLN A 166 -9.94 19.32 -6.19
C GLN A 166 -11.40 19.27 -5.74
N ARG A 167 -12.37 19.49 -6.64
CA ARG A 167 -13.80 19.34 -6.34
C ARG A 167 -14.14 17.91 -5.92
N CYS A 168 -13.61 16.91 -6.63
CA CYS A 168 -13.84 15.51 -6.30
C CYS A 168 -13.24 15.14 -4.94
N ALA A 169 -12.00 15.55 -4.65
CA ALA A 169 -11.33 15.31 -3.38
C ALA A 169 -12.11 15.93 -2.20
N GLN A 170 -12.55 17.18 -2.34
CA GLN A 170 -13.38 17.86 -1.33
C GLN A 170 -14.73 17.18 -1.13
N THR A 171 -15.39 16.80 -2.23
CA THR A 171 -16.69 16.12 -2.19
C THR A 171 -16.57 14.78 -1.48
N TRP A 172 -15.53 14.00 -1.82
CA TRP A 172 -15.24 12.72 -1.17
C TRP A 172 -14.98 12.89 0.33
N ALA A 173 -14.13 13.85 0.72
CA ALA A 173 -13.84 14.12 2.12
C ALA A 173 -15.11 14.44 2.93
N VAL A 174 -16.01 15.26 2.37
CA VAL A 174 -17.30 15.57 3.00
C VAL A 174 -18.18 14.32 3.09
N LEU A 175 -18.31 13.56 2.00
CA LEU A 175 -19.13 12.34 1.96
C LEU A 175 -18.64 11.27 2.95
N ALA A 176 -17.33 11.04 3.01
CA ALA A 176 -16.71 10.13 3.96
C ALA A 176 -16.98 10.57 5.40
N TYR A 177 -16.88 11.88 5.68
CA TYR A 177 -17.11 12.44 7.01
C TYR A 177 -18.57 12.35 7.47
N ILE A 178 -19.55 12.62 6.59
CA ILE A 178 -20.98 12.57 6.95
C ILE A 178 -21.56 11.15 6.90
N CYS A 179 -20.86 10.20 6.25
CA CYS A 179 -21.31 8.82 6.17
C CYS A 179 -21.42 8.20 7.58
N PRO A 180 -22.57 7.64 7.99
CA PRO A 180 -22.77 7.15 9.36
C PRO A 180 -21.78 6.09 9.84
N LYS A 181 -21.25 5.30 8.90
CA LYS A 181 -20.24 4.25 9.19
C LYS A 181 -18.81 4.77 9.07
N LEU A 182 -18.50 5.59 8.06
CA LEU A 182 -17.14 6.06 7.79
C LEU A 182 -16.78 7.31 8.58
N GLY A 183 -17.72 8.14 9.00
CA GLY A 183 -17.44 9.47 9.57
C GLY A 183 -16.53 9.46 10.79
N LYS A 184 -16.70 8.48 11.68
CA LYS A 184 -15.81 8.30 12.85
C LYS A 184 -14.41 7.81 12.45
N ALA A 185 -14.31 7.02 11.39
CA ALA A 185 -13.05 6.60 10.84
C ALA A 185 -12.34 7.74 10.09
N ALA A 186 -13.06 8.52 9.29
CA ALA A 186 -12.54 9.69 8.58
C ALA A 186 -12.08 10.81 9.53
N ALA A 187 -12.62 10.86 10.74
CA ALA A 187 -12.21 11.79 11.80
C ALA A 187 -11.05 11.27 12.67
N LEU A 188 -10.62 10.01 12.47
CA LEU A 188 -9.50 9.44 13.22
C LEU A 188 -8.20 10.13 12.81
N ASP A 189 -7.25 10.25 13.74
CA ASP A 189 -5.93 10.78 13.41
C ASP A 189 -5.29 9.97 12.26
N PRO A 190 -4.78 10.62 11.20
CA PRO A 190 -4.25 9.91 10.04
C PRO A 190 -3.14 8.91 10.36
N LEU A 191 -2.27 9.22 11.34
CA LEU A 191 -1.21 8.30 11.76
C LEU A 191 -1.80 7.06 12.43
N LEU A 192 -2.79 7.25 13.31
CA LEU A 192 -3.46 6.15 14.00
C LEU A 192 -4.27 5.30 13.01
N CYS A 193 -4.96 5.92 12.05
CA CYS A 193 -5.69 5.23 10.99
C CYS A 193 -4.74 4.37 10.15
N ARG A 194 -3.63 4.95 9.68
CA ARG A 194 -2.60 4.24 8.92
C ARG A 194 -1.98 3.10 9.74
N TYR A 195 -1.76 3.30 11.03
CA TYR A 195 -1.25 2.25 11.94
C TYR A 195 -2.21 1.07 12.09
N LEU A 196 -3.51 1.32 12.22
CA LEU A 196 -4.51 0.26 12.33
C LEU A 196 -4.69 -0.50 11.01
N ALA A 197 -4.49 0.18 9.88
CA ALA A 197 -4.60 -0.39 8.54
C ALA A 197 -3.33 -1.11 8.04
N THR A 198 -2.23 -1.16 8.81
CA THR A 198 -0.93 -1.71 8.36
C THR A 198 -1.00 -3.09 7.75
N ALA A 199 -1.83 -3.96 8.33
CA ALA A 199 -2.02 -5.30 7.83
C ALA A 199 -2.56 -5.24 6.39
N ILE A 200 -3.59 -4.45 6.14
CA ILE A 200 -4.24 -4.40 4.83
C ILE A 200 -3.45 -3.58 3.82
N SER A 201 -2.47 -2.78 4.25
CA SER A 201 -1.57 -2.07 3.33
C SER A 201 -0.33 -2.89 2.94
N GLY A 202 -0.15 -4.11 3.48
CA GLY A 202 1.05 -4.93 3.24
C GLY A 202 2.30 -4.45 4.01
N TRP A 203 2.17 -3.50 4.92
CA TRP A 203 3.31 -2.90 5.65
C TRP A 203 3.90 -3.84 6.70
N LEU A 204 3.23 -4.95 7.00
CA LEU A 204 3.78 -5.97 7.90
C LEU A 204 4.91 -6.78 7.24
N ASP A 205 5.02 -6.77 5.91
CA ASP A 205 6.06 -7.50 5.18
C ASP A 205 7.37 -6.72 5.08
N ASP A 206 7.35 -5.40 5.32
CA ASP A 206 8.53 -4.56 5.28
C ASP A 206 8.96 -4.08 6.69
N PRO A 207 10.08 -4.58 7.24
CA PRO A 207 10.53 -4.19 8.58
C PRO A 207 10.88 -2.70 8.67
N VAL A 208 11.31 -2.06 7.57
CA VAL A 208 11.66 -0.63 7.57
C VAL A 208 10.41 0.23 7.77
N SER A 209 9.36 0.00 6.97
CA SER A 209 8.07 0.69 7.08
C SER A 209 7.41 0.44 8.43
N LEU A 210 7.39 -0.81 8.91
CA LEU A 210 6.81 -1.14 10.22
C LEU A 210 7.55 -0.42 11.36
N ARG A 211 8.89 -0.38 11.30
CA ARG A 211 9.72 0.32 12.29
C ARG A 211 9.50 1.82 12.27
N SER A 212 9.42 2.43 11.08
CA SER A 212 9.10 3.86 10.93
C SER A 212 7.74 4.18 11.56
N LEU A 213 6.74 3.36 11.29
CA LEU A 213 5.40 3.63 11.78
C LEU A 213 5.28 3.46 13.30
N LEU A 214 5.95 2.46 13.87
CA LEU A 214 6.08 2.31 15.33
C LEU A 214 6.85 3.49 15.95
N THR A 215 7.86 4.01 15.25
CA THR A 215 8.62 5.20 15.68
C THR A 215 7.74 6.44 15.71
N ASP A 216 6.92 6.66 14.68
CA ASP A 216 6.01 7.81 14.62
C ASP A 216 4.91 7.70 15.68
N LEU A 217 4.40 6.48 15.90
CA LEU A 217 3.41 6.21 16.93
C LEU A 217 3.97 6.44 18.34
N ASP A 218 5.22 6.02 18.62
CA ASP A 218 5.94 6.29 19.87
C ASP A 218 6.05 7.80 20.13
N ARG A 219 6.47 8.57 19.12
CA ARG A 219 6.64 10.03 19.22
C ARG A 219 5.35 10.78 19.51
N ARG A 220 4.22 10.31 18.97
CA ARG A 220 2.91 10.95 19.13
C ARG A 220 2.02 10.21 20.13
N TRP A 221 2.57 9.30 20.93
CA TRP A 221 1.77 8.43 21.79
C TRP A 221 0.87 9.21 22.77
N GLU A 222 1.46 10.18 23.47
CA GLU A 222 0.74 11.05 24.41
C GLU A 222 -0.24 11.99 23.69
N ASP A 223 0.18 12.58 22.55
CA ASP A 223 -0.65 13.48 21.74
C ASP A 223 -1.91 12.79 21.19
N LEU A 224 -1.81 11.49 20.89
CA LEU A 224 -2.91 10.65 20.43
C LEU A 224 -3.82 10.17 21.58
N GLY A 225 -3.48 10.47 22.84
CA GLY A 225 -4.24 10.06 24.02
C GLY A 225 -4.26 8.55 24.23
N LEU A 226 -3.20 7.84 23.80
CA LEU A 226 -3.12 6.38 23.91
C LEU A 226 -2.80 5.93 25.35
N PRO A 227 -3.33 4.78 25.80
CA PRO A 227 -3.18 4.35 27.18
C PRO A 227 -1.77 3.87 27.50
N GLY A 228 -1.27 4.24 28.68
CA GLY A 228 0.04 3.82 29.15
C GLY A 228 1.19 4.41 28.33
N ASN A 229 2.30 3.68 28.24
CA ASN A 229 3.47 4.07 27.47
C ASN A 229 3.59 3.20 26.21
N SER A 230 4.16 3.78 25.16
CA SER A 230 4.57 3.03 23.97
C SER A 230 5.46 1.84 24.34
N LEU A 231 5.13 0.68 23.79
CA LEU A 231 5.94 -0.54 23.91
C LEU A 231 7.19 -0.50 23.03
N TYR A 232 7.19 0.36 22.02
CA TYR A 232 8.33 0.59 21.16
C TYR A 232 9.10 1.81 21.66
N GLN A 233 10.21 1.60 22.37
CA GLN A 233 11.03 2.70 22.86
C GLN A 233 12.14 3.00 21.85
N THR A 234 12.02 4.12 21.15
CA THR A 234 13.02 4.55 20.18
C THR A 234 14.32 4.96 20.89
N SER A 235 15.44 4.32 20.53
CA SER A 235 16.77 4.83 20.94
C SER A 235 17.22 5.92 19.96
N LYS A 236 17.91 6.96 20.43
CA LYS A 236 18.41 8.05 19.58
C LYS A 236 19.34 7.58 18.45
N VAL A 237 20.03 6.46 18.64
CA VAL A 237 20.93 5.87 17.63
C VAL A 237 20.13 5.06 16.60
N GLY A 238 19.16 4.25 17.05
CA GLY A 238 18.26 3.51 16.14
C GLY A 238 17.43 4.43 15.25
N ALA A 239 16.96 5.57 15.79
CA ALA A 239 16.17 6.54 15.04
C ALA A 239 16.90 7.13 13.81
N LYS A 240 18.23 7.29 13.87
CA LYS A 240 19.01 7.81 12.74
C LYS A 240 19.17 6.77 11.62
N THR A 241 19.50 5.53 11.97
CA THR A 241 19.63 4.44 11.00
C THR A 241 18.29 4.16 10.31
N SER A 242 17.20 4.11 11.08
CA SER A 242 15.86 3.90 10.52
C SER A 242 15.38 5.05 9.64
N SER A 243 15.78 6.29 9.94
CA SER A 243 15.50 7.45 9.07
C SER A 243 16.19 7.31 7.72
N LEU A 244 17.45 6.85 7.69
CA LEU A 244 18.18 6.66 6.44
C LEU A 244 17.55 5.56 5.58
N GLU A 245 17.23 4.41 6.19
CA GLU A 245 16.57 3.29 5.49
C GLU A 245 15.20 3.70 4.92
N LEU A 246 14.43 4.49 5.68
CA LEU A 246 13.17 5.04 5.22
C LEU A 246 13.35 6.04 4.09
N ASP A 247 14.34 6.93 4.18
CA ASP A 247 14.64 7.91 3.14
C ASP A 247 15.03 7.22 1.82
N GLU A 248 15.79 6.14 1.88
CA GLU A 248 16.11 5.30 0.72
C GLU A 248 14.84 4.68 0.13
N LEU A 249 14.02 4.02 0.95
CA LEU A 249 12.76 3.38 0.51
C LEU A 249 11.80 4.39 -0.13
N GLN A 250 11.59 5.54 0.50
CA GLN A 250 10.75 6.62 -0.03
C GLN A 250 11.35 7.22 -1.30
N SER A 251 12.68 7.31 -1.42
CA SER A 251 13.33 7.80 -2.64
C SER A 251 13.11 6.84 -3.80
N THR A 252 13.18 5.53 -3.57
CA THR A 252 12.84 4.51 -4.57
C THR A 252 11.36 4.59 -4.97
N GLN A 253 10.44 4.78 -4.02
CA GLN A 253 9.01 4.95 -4.34
C GLN A 253 8.74 6.23 -5.15
N ARG A 254 9.36 7.36 -4.77
CA ARG A 254 9.27 8.61 -5.54
C ARG A 254 9.80 8.44 -6.96
N LEU A 255 10.94 7.75 -7.12
CA LEU A 255 11.50 7.44 -8.43
C LEU A 255 10.54 6.58 -9.25
N ARG A 256 9.91 5.56 -8.65
CA ARG A 256 8.89 4.73 -9.32
C ARG A 256 7.72 5.56 -9.82
N MET A 257 7.13 6.40 -8.97
CA MET A 257 5.99 7.24 -9.34
C MET A 257 6.36 8.22 -10.47
N TYR A 258 7.53 8.84 -10.37
CA TYR A 258 8.06 9.74 -11.40
C TYR A 258 8.23 9.02 -12.74
N LEU A 259 8.90 7.86 -12.74
CA LEU A 259 9.13 7.09 -13.96
C LEU A 259 7.81 6.58 -14.54
N ALA A 260 6.92 6.01 -13.73
CA ALA A 260 5.60 5.54 -14.18
C ALA A 260 4.83 6.61 -14.95
N ARG A 261 4.86 7.84 -14.45
CA ARG A 261 4.28 9.00 -15.13
C ARG A 261 5.03 9.38 -16.41
N LEU A 262 6.36 9.40 -16.36
CA LEU A 262 7.23 9.79 -17.48
C LEU A 262 7.12 8.84 -18.68
N ILE A 263 7.14 7.52 -18.42
CA ILE A 263 7.04 6.48 -19.45
C ILE A 263 5.61 5.96 -19.66
N CYS A 264 4.64 6.53 -18.94
CA CYS A 264 3.21 6.20 -19.03
C CYS A 264 2.92 4.70 -18.82
N CYS A 265 3.53 4.12 -17.78
CA CYS A 265 3.28 2.76 -17.30
C CYS A 265 2.67 2.78 -15.89
N GLU A 266 2.23 1.63 -15.39
CA GLU A 266 1.81 1.48 -13.99
C GLU A 266 3.02 1.57 -13.04
N THR A 267 2.79 1.81 -11.75
CA THR A 267 3.87 2.00 -10.75
C THR A 267 4.73 0.77 -10.49
N ASP A 268 4.26 -0.41 -10.88
CA ASP A 268 4.99 -1.68 -10.86
C ASP A 268 5.73 -1.98 -12.18
N GLY A 269 5.64 -1.07 -13.16
CA GLY A 269 6.26 -1.20 -14.47
C GLY A 269 5.40 -1.91 -15.51
N TRP A 270 4.16 -2.26 -15.18
CA TRP A 270 3.27 -2.92 -16.14
C TRP A 270 2.87 -1.99 -17.29
N VAL A 271 2.86 -2.53 -18.51
CA VAL A 271 2.50 -1.83 -19.75
C VAL A 271 1.53 -2.70 -20.54
N GLU A 272 0.49 -2.08 -21.07
CA GLU A 272 -0.44 -2.74 -21.97
C GLU A 272 0.28 -3.28 -23.21
N ALA A 273 0.00 -4.53 -23.60
CA ALA A 273 0.69 -5.21 -24.69
C ALA A 273 0.69 -4.42 -26.02
N GLY A 274 -0.40 -3.69 -26.33
CA GLY A 274 -0.50 -2.86 -27.53
C GLY A 274 0.42 -1.64 -27.54
N ARG A 275 0.91 -1.21 -26.37
CA ARG A 275 1.79 -0.04 -26.19
C ARG A 275 3.25 -0.42 -25.98
N TRP A 276 3.58 -1.71 -25.92
CA TRP A 276 4.93 -2.18 -25.60
C TRP A 276 6.01 -1.60 -26.53
N GLU A 277 5.78 -1.63 -27.84
CA GLU A 277 6.73 -1.13 -28.84
C GLU A 277 6.93 0.40 -28.76
N GLU A 278 5.92 1.13 -28.28
CA GLU A 278 6.01 2.58 -28.05
C GLU A 278 6.82 2.89 -26.78
N VAL A 279 6.55 2.17 -25.69
CA VAL A 279 7.11 2.44 -24.36
C VAL A 279 8.55 1.94 -24.24
N LEU A 280 8.91 0.84 -24.90
CA LEU A 280 10.22 0.20 -24.74
C LEU A 280 11.42 1.12 -25.07
N PRO A 281 11.41 1.92 -26.17
CA PRO A 281 12.48 2.88 -26.42
C PRO A 281 12.58 3.97 -25.36
N MET A 282 11.44 4.47 -24.85
CA MET A 282 11.40 5.48 -23.78
C MET A 282 11.99 4.90 -22.49
N TYR A 283 11.58 3.69 -22.12
CA TYR A 283 12.11 2.96 -20.97
C TYR A 283 13.64 2.84 -21.04
N ARG A 284 14.19 2.36 -22.17
CA ARG A 284 15.64 2.22 -22.34
C ARG A 284 16.37 3.56 -22.23
N GLY A 285 15.84 4.59 -22.88
CA GLY A 285 16.44 5.93 -22.85
C GLY A 285 16.41 6.60 -21.48
N GLU A 286 15.37 6.39 -20.68
CA GLU A 286 15.31 6.89 -19.29
C GLU A 286 16.23 6.10 -18.36
N CYS A 287 16.32 4.78 -18.54
CA CYS A 287 17.25 3.94 -17.79
C CYS A 287 18.71 4.35 -18.05
N GLU A 288 19.08 4.56 -19.31
CA GLU A 288 20.41 5.04 -19.70
C GLU A 288 20.71 6.40 -19.07
N ARG A 289 19.80 7.38 -19.20
CA ARG A 289 19.95 8.70 -18.57
C ARG A 289 20.10 8.64 -17.05
N PHE A 290 19.36 7.76 -16.39
CA PHE A 290 19.47 7.59 -14.94
C PHE A 290 20.85 7.04 -14.54
N ILE A 291 21.36 6.03 -15.24
CA ILE A 291 22.69 5.47 -15.00
C ILE A 291 23.77 6.53 -15.27
N GLU A 292 23.66 7.29 -16.35
CA GLU A 292 24.57 8.40 -16.66
C GLU A 292 24.58 9.45 -15.55
N ALA A 293 23.40 9.81 -15.02
CA ALA A 293 23.29 10.74 -13.90
C ALA A 293 23.99 10.20 -12.64
N CYS A 294 23.81 8.91 -12.30
CA CYS A 294 24.54 8.27 -11.20
C CYS A 294 26.07 8.31 -11.39
N VAL A 295 26.54 8.09 -12.62
CA VAL A 295 27.98 8.16 -12.94
C VAL A 295 28.52 9.60 -12.84
N ALA A 296 27.72 10.59 -13.23
CA ALA A 296 28.08 12.00 -13.14
C ALA A 296 28.08 12.50 -11.69
N SER A 297 27.19 11.98 -10.84
CA SER A 297 27.07 12.34 -9.42
C SER A 297 27.84 11.42 -8.47
N ARG A 298 28.78 10.62 -8.97
CA ARG A 298 29.55 9.65 -8.17
C ARG A 298 30.35 10.33 -7.06
N GLU A 299 30.53 9.62 -5.95
CA GLU A 299 31.27 10.13 -4.80
C GLU A 299 32.78 10.18 -5.07
N GLU A 300 33.49 11.05 -4.34
CA GLU A 300 34.94 11.17 -4.47
C GLU A 300 35.63 9.88 -4.01
N GLY A 301 36.22 9.14 -4.96
CA GLY A 301 36.82 7.82 -4.74
C GLY A 301 36.00 6.64 -5.27
N GLU A 302 34.75 6.86 -5.71
CA GLU A 302 33.93 5.84 -6.38
C GLU A 302 34.36 5.69 -7.85
N SER A 303 34.62 4.45 -8.28
CA SER A 303 34.94 4.17 -9.68
C SER A 303 33.69 4.25 -10.56
N GLN A 304 33.88 4.51 -11.86
CA GLN A 304 32.78 4.53 -12.83
C GLN A 304 32.01 3.19 -12.86
N SER A 305 32.72 2.06 -12.70
CA SER A 305 32.10 0.73 -12.68
C SER A 305 31.20 0.53 -11.45
N GLU A 306 31.61 1.04 -10.30
CA GLU A 306 30.80 1.00 -9.07
C GLU A 306 29.55 1.88 -9.20
N ALA A 307 29.69 3.09 -9.74
CA ALA A 307 28.56 3.99 -9.97
C ALA A 307 27.52 3.39 -10.97
N ILE A 308 27.98 2.69 -12.02
CA ILE A 308 27.08 1.98 -12.95
C ILE A 308 26.31 0.87 -12.21
N LYS A 309 27.00 0.03 -11.43
CA LYS A 309 26.36 -1.04 -10.65
C LYS A 309 25.37 -0.47 -9.64
N LYS A 310 25.71 0.65 -8.99
CA LYS A 310 24.83 1.39 -8.09
C LYS A 310 23.58 1.87 -8.82
N GLY A 311 23.73 2.50 -10.00
CA GLY A 311 22.61 2.94 -10.83
C GLY A 311 21.70 1.79 -11.24
N GLN A 312 22.26 0.67 -11.70
CA GLN A 312 21.50 -0.54 -12.05
C GLN A 312 20.75 -1.12 -10.85
N ARG A 313 21.34 -1.09 -9.65
CA ARG A 313 20.70 -1.56 -8.42
C ARG A 313 19.58 -0.63 -7.94
N LEU A 314 19.72 0.67 -8.14
CA LEU A 314 18.74 1.68 -7.73
C LEU A 314 17.59 1.83 -8.73
N TRP A 315 17.77 1.36 -9.97
CA TRP A 315 16.72 1.37 -10.97
C TRP A 315 15.54 0.48 -10.52
N PRO A 316 14.31 1.01 -10.48
CA PRO A 316 13.23 0.35 -9.75
C PRO A 316 12.42 -0.65 -10.57
N PHE A 317 12.65 -0.75 -11.88
CA PHE A 317 11.99 -1.65 -12.81
C PHE A 317 12.96 -2.75 -13.29
N ASP A 318 12.43 -3.86 -13.80
CA ASP A 318 13.26 -4.96 -14.27
C ASP A 318 14.11 -4.56 -15.49
N LEU A 319 15.42 -4.77 -15.39
CA LEU A 319 16.40 -4.45 -16.44
C LEU A 319 16.41 -5.46 -17.62
N ARG A 320 15.37 -6.29 -17.77
CA ARG A 320 15.37 -7.45 -18.68
C ARG A 320 14.68 -7.17 -20.00
#